data_AF-A0A7H8TH70-F1
#
_entry.id   AF-A0A7H8TH70-F1
#
_cell.length_a   1.000
_cell.length_b   1.000
_cell.length_c   1.000
_cell.angle_alpha   90.00
_cell.angle_beta   90.00
_cell.angle_gamma   90.00
#
_symmetry.space_group_name_H-M   'P 1'
#
loop_
_entity.id
_entity.type
_entity.pdbx_description
1 polymer ?
#
loop_
_entity_poly.entity_id
_entity_poly.type
_entity_poly.pdbx_seq_one_letter_code
_entity_poly.pdbx_strand_id
1 'polypeptide(L)'
;MSRQTRNTLMGMAEGAQIEQAATRALSAVADYAMGEVLYLKQTQAMLEQQCPDAAEALALIANTTAMSIAHQVRRYGSEMSG
;
A
#
# COMPACT_ATOMS: atom_id res chain seq x y z
N MET A 1 27.58 -14.67 -29.90
CA MET A 1 26.36 -14.91 -29.11
C MET A 1 25.48 -15.92 -29.83
N SER A 2 25.08 -17.01 -29.16
CA SER A 2 24.17 -17.99 -29.75
C SER A 2 22.72 -17.48 -29.70
N ARG A 3 21.85 -17.97 -30.60
CA ARG A 3 20.40 -17.67 -30.57
C ARG A 3 19.77 -18.00 -29.22
N GLN A 4 20.26 -19.06 -28.57
CA GLN A 4 19.79 -19.50 -27.26
C GLN A 4 20.13 -18.48 -26.16
N THR A 5 21.37 -17.96 -26.15
CA THR A 5 21.75 -16.88 -25.21
C THR A 5 20.91 -15.62 -25.42
N ARG A 6 20.55 -15.28 -26.67
CA ARG A 6 19.71 -14.12 -26.97
C ARG A 6 18.28 -14.29 -26.45
N ASN A 7 17.67 -15.46 -26.65
CA ASN A 7 16.32 -15.74 -26.17
C ASN A 7 16.25 -15.76 -24.63
N THR A 8 17.27 -16.32 -23.96
CA THR A 8 17.35 -16.28 -22.50
C THR A 8 17.49 -14.85 -21.97
N LEU A 9 18.32 -14.02 -22.60
CA LEU A 9 18.47 -12.61 -22.22
C LEU A 9 17.17 -11.81 -22.43
N MET A 10 16.44 -12.08 -23.52
CA MET A 10 15.14 -11.44 -23.75
C MET A 10 14.10 -11.85 -22.69
N GLY A 11 14.01 -13.14 -22.35
CA GLY A 11 13.11 -13.61 -21.29
C GLY A 11 13.47 -13.05 -19.90
N MET A 12 14.76 -12.90 -19.59
CA MET A 12 15.20 -12.25 -18.35
C MET A 12 14.88 -10.76 -18.31
N ALA A 13 15.04 -10.06 -19.44
CA ALA A 13 14.71 -8.64 -19.54
C ALA A 13 13.20 -8.41 -19.38
N GLU A 14 12.36 -9.27 -19.97
CA GLU A 14 10.90 -9.24 -19.79
C GLU A 14 10.51 -9.52 -18.33
N GLY A 15 11.09 -10.54 -17.70
CA GLY A 15 10.85 -10.84 -16.28
C GLY A 15 11.21 -9.66 -15.36
N ALA A 16 12.38 -9.06 -15.58
CA ALA A 16 12.83 -7.91 -14.79
C ALA A 16 11.92 -6.68 -14.96
N GLN A 17 11.36 -6.45 -16.15
CA GLN A 17 10.41 -5.37 -16.39
C GLN A 17 9.09 -5.58 -15.64
N ILE A 18 8.58 -6.82 -15.62
CA ILE A 18 7.37 -7.18 -14.90
C ILE A 18 7.56 -6.99 -13.39
N GLU A 19 8.66 -7.50 -12.83
CA GLU A 19 9.01 -7.31 -11.41
C GLU A 19 9.14 -5.82 -11.04
N GLN A 20 9.76 -5.02 -11.90
CA GLN A 20 9.90 -3.58 -11.67
C GLN A 20 8.53 -2.87 -11.71
N ALA A 21 7.64 -3.25 -12.62
CA ALA A 21 6.28 -2.70 -12.69
C ALA A 21 5.46 -3.05 -11.44
N ALA A 22 5.53 -4.31 -10.98
CA ALA A 22 4.88 -4.76 -9.75
C ALA A 22 5.40 -3.99 -8.53
N THR A 23 6.72 -3.81 -8.41
CA THR A 23 7.34 -3.06 -7.31
C THR A 23 6.86 -1.60 -7.28
N ARG A 24 6.76 -0.95 -8.45
CA ARG A 24 6.25 0.42 -8.55
C ARG A 24 4.78 0.52 -8.17
N ALA A 25 3.96 -0.44 -8.60
CA ALA A 25 2.54 -0.48 -8.25
C ALA A 25 2.35 -0.66 -6.73
N LEU A 26 3.10 -1.57 -6.11
CA LEU A 26 3.10 -1.77 -4.66
C LEU A 26 3.50 -0.51 -3.90
N SER A 27 4.55 0.17 -4.36
CA SER A 27 5.01 1.42 -3.75
C SER A 27 3.95 2.51 -3.83
N ALA A 28 3.34 2.69 -5.01
CA ALA A 28 2.29 3.70 -5.21
C ALA A 28 1.05 3.44 -4.33
N VAL A 29 0.62 2.18 -4.19
CA VAL A 29 -0.50 1.81 -3.33
C VAL A 29 -0.17 2.02 -1.85
N ALA A 30 1.06 1.68 -1.43
CA ALA A 30 1.51 1.94 -0.07
C ALA A 30 1.56 3.44 0.25
N ASP A 31 2.10 4.26 -0.65
CA ASP A 31 2.18 5.71 -0.48
C ASP A 31 0.79 6.35 -0.37
N TYR A 32 -0.13 5.95 -1.26
CA TYR A 32 -1.52 6.40 -1.20
C TYR A 32 -2.19 6.02 0.13
N ALA A 33 -2.05 4.76 0.54
CA ALA A 33 -2.61 4.26 1.78
C ALA A 33 -2.05 4.97 3.03
N MET A 34 -0.75 5.30 3.05
CA MET A 34 -0.16 6.11 4.11
C MET A 34 -0.77 7.51 4.15
N GLY A 35 -1.03 8.12 2.99
CA GLY A 35 -1.74 9.40 2.88
C GLY A 35 -3.14 9.35 3.50
N GLU A 36 -3.91 8.31 3.19
CA GLU A 36 -5.26 8.10 3.76
C GLU A 36 -5.21 7.95 5.29
N VAL A 37 -4.26 7.16 5.80
CA VAL A 37 -4.09 7.00 7.26
C VAL A 37 -3.72 8.32 7.93
N LEU A 38 -2.82 9.10 7.32
CA LEU A 38 -2.43 10.42 7.83
C LEU A 38 -3.64 11.36 7.88
N TYR A 39 -4.43 11.42 6.82
CA TYR A 39 -5.65 12.23 6.76
C TYR A 39 -6.66 11.81 7.84
N LEU A 40 -6.84 10.51 8.04
CA LEU A 40 -7.71 9.96 9.09
C LEU A 40 -7.24 10.40 10.48
N LYS A 41 -5.94 10.36 10.76
CA LYS A 41 -5.37 10.78 12.05
C LYS A 41 -5.47 12.28 12.29
N GLN A 42 -5.29 13.10 11.27
CA GLN A 42 -5.51 14.54 11.37
C GLN A 42 -6.98 14.86 11.66
N THR A 43 -7.90 14.17 10.95
CA THR A 43 -9.34 14.31 11.16
C THR A 43 -9.75 13.88 12.56
N GLN A 44 -9.21 12.75 13.05
CA GLN A 44 -9.40 12.30 14.44
C GLN A 44 -8.98 13.38 15.43
N ALA A 45 -7.75 13.90 15.33
CA ALA A 45 -7.24 14.91 16.25
C ALA A 45 -8.08 16.20 16.25
N MET A 46 -8.54 16.65 15.08
CA MET A 46 -9.42 17.81 14.96
C MET A 46 -10.77 17.56 15.66
N LEU A 47 -11.39 16.40 15.44
CA LEU A 47 -12.68 16.07 16.03
C LEU A 47 -12.60 15.85 17.54
N GLU A 48 -11.51 15.26 18.04
CA GLU A 48 -11.26 15.09 19.48
C GLU A 48 -11.15 16.44 20.20
N GLN A 49 -10.56 17.45 19.57
CA GLN A 49 -10.51 18.81 20.12
C GLN A 49 -11.90 19.45 20.20
N GLN A 50 -12.78 19.15 19.24
CA GLN A 50 -14.14 19.70 19.18
C GLN A 50 -15.14 18.94 20.07
N CYS A 51 -14.93 17.64 20.26
CA CYS A 51 -15.79 16.77 21.04
C CYS A 51 -14.97 15.79 21.89
N PRO A 52 -14.45 16.23 23.06
CA PRO A 52 -13.63 15.40 23.93
C PRO A 52 -14.36 14.13 24.42
N ASP A 53 -15.67 14.22 24.64
CA ASP A 53 -16.51 13.10 25.11
C ASP A 53 -16.57 11.93 24.10
N ALA A 54 -16.31 12.21 22.82
CA ALA A 54 -16.29 11.20 21.75
C ALA A 54 -14.89 10.66 21.45
N ALA A 55 -13.84 11.09 22.16
CA ALA A 55 -12.46 10.81 21.77
C ALA A 55 -12.14 9.31 21.69
N GLU A 56 -12.65 8.52 22.63
CA GLU A 56 -12.41 7.08 22.66
C GLU A 56 -13.06 6.37 21.46
N ALA A 57 -14.27 6.79 21.07
CA ALA A 57 -14.96 6.28 19.89
C ALA A 57 -14.27 6.71 18.59
N LEU A 58 -13.81 7.96 18.50
CA LEU A 58 -13.05 8.48 17.36
C LEU A 58 -11.73 7.73 17.19
N ALA A 59 -11.02 7.47 18.28
CA ALA A 59 -9.80 6.68 18.28
C ALA A 59 -10.05 5.24 17.80
N LEU A 60 -11.12 4.60 18.30
CA LEU A 60 -11.51 3.26 17.86
C LEU A 60 -11.80 3.19 16.36
N ILE A 61 -12.60 4.12 15.85
CA ILE A 61 -12.94 4.22 14.43
C ILE A 61 -11.66 4.43 13.60
N ALA A 62 -10.83 5.41 13.97
CA ALA A 62 -9.64 5.73 13.21
C ALA A 62 -8.62 4.58 13.18
N ASN A 63 -8.41 3.92 14.31
CA ASN A 63 -7.51 2.77 14.41
C ASN A 63 -8.03 1.55 13.63
N THR A 64 -9.32 1.25 13.73
CA THR A 64 -9.93 0.14 13.00
C THR A 64 -9.84 0.35 11.49
N THR A 65 -10.13 1.57 11.02
CA THR A 65 -10.00 1.92 9.60
C THR A 65 -8.55 1.86 9.13
N ALA A 66 -7.60 2.40 9.90
CA ALA A 66 -6.17 2.32 9.56
C ALA A 66 -5.69 0.85 9.46
N MET A 67 -6.16 -0.02 10.36
CA MET A 67 -5.84 -1.44 10.31
C MET A 67 -6.46 -2.13 9.08
N SER A 68 -7.69 -1.79 8.72
CA SER A 68 -8.32 -2.28 7.48
C SER A 68 -7.55 -1.87 6.23
N ILE A 69 -7.08 -0.62 6.16
CA ILE A 69 -6.22 -0.13 5.07
C ILE A 69 -4.92 -0.95 5.01
N ALA A 70 -4.25 -1.15 6.15
CA ALA A 70 -3.01 -1.94 6.20
C ALA A 70 -3.23 -3.40 5.74
N HIS A 71 -4.36 -4.01 6.10
CA HIS A 71 -4.72 -5.34 5.62
C HIS A 71 -4.95 -5.40 4.11
N GLN A 72 -5.60 -4.38 3.53
CA GLN A 72 -5.83 -4.29 2.08
C GLN A 72 -4.52 -4.11 1.31
N VAL A 73 -3.63 -3.23 1.78
CA VAL A 73 -2.30 -3.05 1.18
C VAL A 73 -1.49 -4.34 1.23
N ARG A 74 -1.49 -5.03 2.38
CA ARG A 74 -0.82 -6.33 2.51
C ARG A 74 -1.39 -7.37 1.55
N ARG A 75 -2.72 -7.44 1.43
CA ARG A 75 -3.39 -8.37 0.52
C ARG A 75 -3.01 -8.10 -0.94
N TYR A 76 -3.05 -6.83 -1.37
CA TYR A 76 -2.59 -6.43 -2.69
C TYR A 76 -1.12 -6.81 -2.93
N GLY A 77 -0.27 -6.60 -1.93
CA GLY A 77 1.12 -7.09 -1.87
C GLY A 77 1.26 -8.56 -2.21
N SER A 78 0.50 -9.40 -1.52
CA SER A 78 0.50 -10.85 -1.72
C SER A 78 -0.03 -11.25 -3.10
N GLU A 79 -1.09 -10.59 -3.60
CA GLU A 79 -1.69 -10.87 -4.90
C GLU A 79 -0.79 -10.46 -6.09
N MET A 80 0.07 -9.46 -5.91
CA MET A 80 1.04 -9.04 -6.94
C MET A 80 2.34 -9.87 -6.95
N SER A 81 2.66 -10.55 -5.84
CA SER A 81 3.90 -11.31 -5.68
C SER A 81 3.74 -12.82 -5.95
N GLY A 82 2.49 -13.30 -6.08
CA GLY A 82 2.15 -14.69 -6.40
C GLY A 82 1.77 -14.85 -7.86
#